data_AF-A0A4Z1NUA6-F1
#
_entry.id   AF-A0A4Z1NUA6-F1
#
_cell.length_a   1.000
_cell.length_b   1.000
_cell.length_c   1.000
_cell.angle_alpha   90.00
_cell.angle_beta   90.00
_cell.angle_gamma   90.00
#
_symmetry.space_group_name_H-M   'P 1'
#
loop_
_entity.id
_entity.type
_entity.pdbx_description
1 polymer ?
#
loop_
_entity_poly.entity_id
_entity_poly.type
_entity_poly.pdbx_seq_one_letter_code
_entity_poly.pdbx_strand_id
1 'polypeptide(L)'
;MDPVKIEQRNRHRKTKLPPPKNADLTPFQKALVNNPYARALATDIRQCKITTAHLPSFFQIPFEVLPHNDQFCLVPTRLFADVTPNVSYKKTGASGFVQGRQSVLKNVLEEKNQFVFTSQTQREDMGQAKKNMGKDELRRLKKKRKQGVRWRGDMDEFVLGLLQSAVVRSLRWGLQHPKAGLVAPCDGGALDVESMDGVACFLYLETLKSYLDLEGKVDKHVSLAQTLSEMVNKIETNIRVYNDLDNNGLRRKPPAMRSDLCNPPARYPSAPYRGRIIPVYSLMDLVGEEKMRSLLKDTTFEDARAIVVKEGNLTTNAQMALLRLQEYIN
;
A
#
# COMPACT_ATOMS: atom_id res chain seq x y z
N MET A 1 43.89 1.54 -23.80
CA MET A 1 42.71 0.93 -23.13
C MET A 1 41.45 1.51 -23.74
N ASP A 2 40.40 0.71 -23.91
CA ASP A 2 39.12 1.15 -24.47
C ASP A 2 38.42 2.13 -23.50
N PRO A 3 38.16 3.39 -23.91
CA PRO A 3 37.53 4.41 -23.06
C PRO A 3 36.13 4.00 -22.57
N VAL A 4 35.39 3.20 -23.33
CA VAL A 4 34.05 2.71 -22.95
C VAL A 4 34.15 1.75 -21.76
N LYS A 5 35.14 0.86 -21.74
CA LYS A 5 35.39 -0.07 -20.61
C LYS A 5 35.82 0.66 -19.34
N ILE A 6 36.60 1.74 -19.48
CA ILE A 6 37.00 2.59 -18.35
C ILE A 6 35.78 3.30 -17.76
N GLU A 7 34.93 3.87 -18.62
CA GLU A 7 33.73 4.57 -18.17
C GLU A 7 32.71 3.63 -17.51
N GLN A 8 32.52 2.42 -18.04
CA GLN A 8 31.66 1.40 -17.43
C GLN A 8 32.17 0.97 -16.04
N ARG A 9 33.49 0.74 -15.88
CA ARG A 9 34.08 0.44 -14.56
C ARG A 9 33.91 1.58 -13.57
N ASN A 10 34.00 2.82 -14.04
CA ASN A 10 33.92 4.01 -13.20
C ASN A 10 32.47 4.48 -12.95
N ARG A 11 31.47 3.94 -13.66
CA ARG A 11 30.05 4.33 -13.52
C ARG A 11 29.55 4.21 -12.08
N HIS A 12 29.97 3.18 -11.34
CA HIS A 12 29.57 2.97 -9.95
C HIS A 12 30.33 3.86 -8.94
N ARG A 13 31.45 4.45 -9.37
CA ARG A 13 32.26 5.40 -8.58
C ARG A 13 31.84 6.85 -8.80
N LYS A 14 31.19 7.16 -9.92
CA LYS A 14 30.60 8.48 -10.18
C LYS A 14 29.48 8.73 -9.16
N THR A 15 29.60 9.81 -8.39
CA THR A 15 28.53 10.27 -7.49
C THR A 15 27.26 10.47 -8.33
N LYS A 16 26.15 9.86 -7.90
CA LYS A 16 24.86 10.09 -8.55
C LYS A 16 24.58 11.59 -8.50
N LEU A 17 24.22 12.17 -9.64
CA LEU A 17 23.82 13.58 -9.68
C LEU A 17 22.70 13.81 -8.65
N PRO A 18 22.70 14.96 -7.97
CA PRO A 18 21.58 15.30 -7.10
C PRO A 18 20.29 15.30 -7.92
N PRO A 19 19.16 14.92 -7.30
CA PRO A 19 17.88 15.02 -7.98
C PRO A 19 17.65 16.48 -8.44
N PRO A 20 17.07 16.69 -9.62
CA PRO A 20 16.77 18.04 -10.11
C PRO A 20 15.86 18.78 -9.12
N LYS A 21 16.07 20.10 -8.97
CA LYS A 21 15.19 20.89 -8.11
C LYS A 21 13.82 20.99 -8.75
N ASN A 22 12.77 21.15 -7.94
CA ASN A 22 11.40 21.31 -8.44
C ASN A 22 11.24 22.47 -9.45
N ALA A 23 12.07 23.51 -9.35
CA ALA A 23 12.07 24.63 -10.29
C ALA A 23 12.50 24.21 -11.71
N ASP A 24 13.45 23.28 -11.80
CA ASP A 24 14.10 22.84 -13.05
C ASP A 24 13.29 21.74 -13.76
N LEU A 25 12.22 21.25 -13.13
CA LEU A 25 11.38 20.20 -13.70
C LEU A 25 10.49 20.75 -14.82
N THR A 26 10.40 20.00 -15.92
CA THR A 26 9.44 20.27 -16.99
C THR A 26 8.00 20.14 -16.47
N PRO A 27 7.00 20.74 -17.13
CA PRO A 27 5.60 20.60 -16.74
C PRO A 27 5.15 19.14 -16.60
N PHE A 28 5.57 18.28 -17.53
CA PHE A 28 5.30 16.84 -17.46
C PHE A 28 5.96 16.17 -16.25
N GLN A 29 7.22 16.50 -15.95
CA GLN A 29 7.91 15.95 -14.77
C GLN A 29 7.24 16.41 -13.46
N LYS A 30 6.79 17.65 -13.39
CA LYS A 30 6.01 18.16 -12.24
C LYS A 30 4.70 17.37 -12.08
N ALA A 31 3.97 17.16 -13.18
CA ALA A 31 2.76 16.36 -13.17
C ALA A 31 3.03 14.92 -12.72
N LEU A 32 4.12 14.30 -13.19
CA LEU A 32 4.52 12.95 -12.80
C LEU A 32 4.93 12.85 -11.33
N VAL A 33 5.67 13.83 -10.81
CA VAL A 33 6.08 13.90 -9.40
C VAL A 33 4.88 14.15 -8.48
N ASN A 34 3.86 14.89 -8.94
CA ASN A 34 2.65 15.14 -8.16
C ASN A 34 1.64 14.00 -8.23
N ASN A 35 1.75 13.10 -9.21
CA ASN A 35 0.81 11.98 -9.39
C ASN A 35 1.06 10.88 -8.34
N PRO A 36 0.08 10.58 -7.45
CA PRO A 36 0.25 9.58 -6.40
C PRO A 36 0.44 8.16 -6.96
N TYR A 37 -0.24 7.80 -8.04
CA TYR A 37 -0.10 6.48 -8.67
C TYR A 37 1.28 6.29 -9.28
N ALA A 38 1.80 7.32 -9.96
CA ALA A 38 3.15 7.28 -10.50
C ALA A 38 4.18 7.11 -9.38
N ARG A 39 4.01 7.81 -8.25
CA ARG A 39 4.89 7.67 -7.07
C ARG A 39 4.79 6.29 -6.44
N ALA A 40 3.59 5.73 -6.34
CA ALA A 40 3.36 4.37 -5.82
C ALA A 40 4.11 3.32 -6.67
N LEU A 41 3.93 3.41 -7.99
CA LEU A 41 4.56 2.51 -8.96
C LEU A 41 6.08 2.70 -9.08
N ALA A 42 6.59 3.92 -8.85
CA ALA A 42 8.02 4.22 -8.90
C ALA A 42 8.80 3.70 -7.67
N THR A 43 8.13 3.15 -6.66
CA THR A 43 8.82 2.55 -5.51
C THR A 43 9.52 1.25 -5.88
N ASP A 44 10.57 0.88 -5.14
CA ASP A 44 11.31 -0.37 -5.38
C ASP A 44 10.39 -1.59 -5.42
N ILE A 45 10.58 -2.46 -6.41
CA ILE A 45 9.90 -3.75 -6.47
C ILE A 45 10.46 -4.67 -5.38
N ARG A 46 9.57 -5.24 -4.58
CA ARG A 46 9.90 -6.14 -3.46
C ARG A 46 9.04 -7.41 -3.55
N GLN A 47 9.58 -8.51 -3.07
CA GLN A 47 8.85 -9.77 -3.00
C GLN A 47 8.10 -9.85 -1.67
N CYS A 48 6.78 -10.05 -1.74
CA CYS A 48 5.95 -10.37 -0.59
C CYS A 48 6.38 -11.72 -0.01
N LYS A 49 6.63 -11.79 1.30
CA LYS A 49 7.04 -13.04 1.97
C LYS A 49 5.92 -14.07 2.08
N ILE A 50 4.67 -13.63 1.96
CA ILE A 50 3.48 -14.47 2.10
C ILE A 50 3.00 -14.94 0.73
N THR A 51 2.66 -14.01 -0.16
CA THR A 51 2.12 -14.33 -1.49
C THR A 51 3.20 -14.61 -2.54
N THR A 52 4.48 -14.34 -2.25
CA THR A 52 5.61 -14.38 -3.21
C THR A 52 5.48 -13.42 -4.40
N ALA A 53 4.41 -12.62 -4.44
CA ALA A 53 4.17 -11.60 -5.46
C ALA A 53 5.27 -10.54 -5.43
N HIS A 54 5.67 -10.07 -6.62
CA HIS A 54 6.64 -8.97 -6.77
C HIS A 54 5.85 -7.70 -7.08
N LEU A 55 5.79 -6.80 -6.10
CA LEU A 55 5.03 -5.56 -6.21
C LEU A 55 5.92 -4.39 -5.75
N PRO A 56 5.66 -3.16 -6.23
CA PRO A 56 6.26 -1.97 -5.65
C PRO A 56 6.03 -1.94 -4.13
N SER A 57 7.04 -1.52 -3.38
CA SER A 57 7.02 -1.53 -1.90
C SER A 57 5.91 -0.67 -1.29
N PHE A 58 5.34 0.26 -2.07
CA PHE A 58 4.13 1.01 -1.69
C PHE A 58 2.95 0.07 -1.38
N PHE A 59 2.74 -0.96 -2.19
CA PHE A 59 1.67 -1.97 -2.04
C PHE A 59 2.02 -3.03 -0.99
N GLN A 60 3.07 -2.80 -0.20
CA GLN A 60 3.54 -3.72 0.81
C GLN A 60 3.73 -3.00 2.14
N ILE A 61 3.61 -3.77 3.22
CA ILE A 61 3.86 -3.34 4.58
C ILE A 61 5.14 -4.01 5.04
N PRO A 62 6.17 -3.23 5.41
CA PRO A 62 7.38 -3.78 6.01
C PRO A 62 7.08 -4.20 7.46
N PHE A 63 7.36 -5.46 7.78
CA PHE A 63 7.33 -6.00 9.13
C PHE A 63 8.75 -6.30 9.59
N GLU A 64 9.07 -5.87 10.81
CA GLU A 64 10.31 -6.18 11.49
C GLU A 64 10.09 -7.23 12.58
N VAL A 65 11.09 -8.08 12.76
CA VAL A 65 11.08 -9.08 13.83
C VAL A 65 11.70 -8.45 15.08
N LEU A 66 10.89 -8.26 16.13
CA LEU A 66 11.31 -7.69 17.40
C LEU A 66 11.15 -8.69 18.55
N PRO A 67 12.06 -8.71 19.54
CA PRO A 67 11.88 -9.47 20.75
C PRO A 67 10.80 -8.82 21.64
N HIS A 68 9.83 -9.61 22.11
CA HIS A 68 8.79 -9.19 23.04
C HIS A 68 8.43 -10.34 24.01
N ASN A 69 8.50 -10.11 25.32
CA ASN A 69 8.12 -11.05 26.38
C ASN A 69 8.55 -12.51 26.10
N ASP A 70 9.86 -12.69 25.90
CA ASP A 70 10.52 -13.97 25.58
C ASP A 70 10.22 -14.61 24.21
N GLN A 71 9.41 -13.97 23.37
CA GLN A 71 9.11 -14.42 22.00
C GLN A 71 9.55 -13.39 20.96
N PHE A 72 9.52 -13.78 19.68
CA PHE A 72 9.72 -12.85 18.57
C PHE A 72 8.39 -12.51 17.93
N CYS A 73 8.12 -11.22 17.74
CA CYS A 73 6.90 -10.72 17.13
C CYS A 73 7.20 -9.97 15.84
N LEU A 74 6.34 -10.12 14.83
CA LEU A 74 6.36 -9.26 13.65
C LEU A 74 5.64 -7.96 13.98
N VAL A 75 6.27 -6.82 13.70
CA VAL A 75 5.73 -5.50 14.01
C VAL A 75 5.93 -4.55 12.82
N PRO A 76 4.93 -3.76 12.41
CA PRO A 76 5.06 -2.79 11.33
C PRO A 76 5.73 -1.49 11.85
N THR A 77 6.96 -1.59 12.34
CA THR A 77 7.68 -0.51 13.06
C THR A 77 7.78 0.78 12.27
N ARG A 78 8.01 0.69 10.96
CA ARG A 78 8.05 1.87 10.08
C ARG A 78 6.70 2.60 10.03
N LEU A 79 5.62 1.84 9.84
CA LEU A 79 4.28 2.41 9.78
C LEU A 79 3.88 3.04 11.13
N PHE A 80 4.28 2.41 12.23
CA PHE A 80 4.10 2.97 13.57
C PHE A 80 4.85 4.30 13.73
N ALA A 81 6.14 4.35 13.37
CA ALA A 81 6.94 5.57 13.45
C ALA A 81 6.41 6.71 12.57
N ASP A 82 5.85 6.39 11.39
CA ASP A 82 5.28 7.38 10.47
C ASP A 82 4.10 8.14 11.09
N VAL A 83 3.35 7.51 12.01
CA VAL A 83 2.16 8.11 12.63
C VAL A 83 2.40 8.65 14.04
N THR A 84 3.36 8.10 14.77
CA THR A 84 3.64 8.53 16.15
C THR A 84 4.53 9.79 16.17
N PRO A 85 4.05 10.91 16.74
CA PRO A 85 4.88 12.11 16.89
C PRO A 85 6.17 11.82 17.66
N ASN A 86 7.27 12.47 17.27
CA ASN A 86 8.58 12.37 17.91
C ASN A 86 9.23 10.98 17.90
N VAL A 87 8.68 10.01 17.17
CA VAL A 87 9.29 8.70 16.98
C VAL A 87 9.95 8.66 15.61
N SER A 88 11.27 8.51 15.59
CA SER A 88 12.01 8.29 14.34
C SER A 88 12.14 6.80 14.08
N TYR A 89 11.89 6.39 12.83
CA TYR A 89 12.12 5.02 12.42
C TYR A 89 13.61 4.71 12.46
N LYS A 90 13.99 3.66 13.21
CA LYS A 90 15.32 3.07 13.19
C LYS A 90 15.16 1.60 12.89
N LYS A 91 15.78 1.15 11.79
CA LYS A 91 15.82 -0.27 11.46
C LYS A 91 16.64 -1.01 12.51
N THR A 92 16.01 -1.94 13.22
CA THR A 92 16.63 -2.63 14.37
C THR A 92 16.87 -4.12 14.13
N GLY A 93 16.34 -4.71 13.06
CA GLY A 93 16.54 -6.12 12.75
C GLY A 93 16.10 -6.53 11.34
N ALA A 94 15.93 -7.83 11.14
CA ALA A 94 15.36 -8.37 9.91
C ALA A 94 13.99 -7.75 9.63
N SER A 95 13.82 -7.37 8.37
CA SER A 95 12.57 -6.87 7.83
C SER A 95 12.13 -7.75 6.68
N GLY A 96 10.85 -8.06 6.58
CA GLY A 96 10.26 -8.60 5.35
C GLY A 96 9.03 -7.80 4.96
N PHE A 97 8.68 -7.89 3.69
CA PHE A 97 7.55 -7.18 3.15
C PHE A 97 6.37 -8.14 2.98
N VAL A 98 5.19 -7.67 3.32
CA VAL A 98 3.93 -8.40 3.18
C VAL A 98 2.99 -7.54 2.37
N GLN A 99 2.21 -8.15 1.48
CA GLN A 99 1.23 -7.42 0.68
C GLN A 99 0.29 -6.65 1.61
N GLY A 100 0.14 -5.37 1.34
CA GLY A 100 -0.61 -4.44 2.18
C GLY A 100 -2.11 -4.55 1.97
N ARG A 101 -2.67 -5.75 2.11
CA ARG A 101 -4.11 -6.04 2.03
C ARG A 101 -4.60 -6.70 3.30
N GLN A 102 -5.79 -6.32 3.77
CA GLN A 102 -6.37 -6.84 4.99
C GLN A 102 -6.68 -8.33 4.85
N SER A 103 -7.19 -8.77 3.70
CA SER A 103 -7.49 -10.18 3.42
C SER A 103 -6.26 -11.09 3.54
N VAL A 104 -5.10 -10.62 3.09
CA VAL A 104 -3.82 -11.35 3.21
C VAL A 104 -3.41 -11.49 4.67
N LEU A 105 -3.52 -10.43 5.47
CA LEU A 105 -3.19 -10.51 6.90
C LEU A 105 -4.18 -11.39 7.67
N LYS A 106 -5.49 -11.27 7.41
CA LYS A 106 -6.51 -12.13 8.02
C LYS A 106 -6.26 -13.61 7.74
N ASN A 107 -6.00 -13.98 6.49
CA ASN A 107 -5.67 -15.36 6.14
C ASN A 107 -4.48 -15.89 6.95
N VAL A 108 -3.42 -15.09 7.10
CA VAL A 108 -2.22 -15.50 7.83
C VAL A 108 -2.50 -15.72 9.32
N LEU A 109 -3.39 -14.89 9.89
CA LEU A 109 -3.81 -15.00 11.28
C LEU A 109 -4.71 -16.23 11.50
N GLU A 110 -5.59 -16.55 10.55
CA GLU A 110 -6.52 -17.69 10.59
C GLU A 110 -5.83 -19.04 10.37
N GLU A 111 -4.98 -19.18 9.35
CA GLU A 111 -4.39 -20.46 8.93
C GLU A 111 -3.28 -20.98 9.87
N LYS A 112 -3.01 -20.29 10.99
CA LYS A 112 -1.88 -20.58 11.89
C LYS A 112 -0.53 -20.68 11.14
N ASN A 113 -0.42 -20.04 9.97
CA ASN A 113 0.78 -19.95 9.14
C ASN A 113 1.80 -18.95 9.73
N GLN A 114 2.11 -19.13 11.02
CA GLN A 114 2.96 -18.23 11.82
C GLN A 114 4.44 -18.29 11.41
N PHE A 115 4.84 -19.27 10.60
CA PHE A 115 6.25 -19.59 10.32
C PHE A 115 6.83 -18.98 9.03
N VAL A 116 6.09 -18.12 8.33
CA VAL A 116 6.43 -17.66 6.97
C VAL A 116 7.73 -16.81 6.90
N PHE A 117 8.20 -16.26 8.01
CA PHE A 117 9.41 -15.42 8.05
C PHE A 117 10.74 -16.16 8.31
N THR A 118 10.75 -17.50 8.27
CA THR A 118 11.80 -18.27 8.97
C THR A 118 13.04 -18.70 8.16
N SER A 119 13.16 -18.49 6.84
CA SER A 119 14.30 -19.10 6.11
C SER A 119 15.46 -18.18 5.70
N GLN A 120 15.21 -16.95 5.24
CA GLN A 120 16.28 -16.07 4.71
C GLN A 120 16.75 -14.98 5.70
N THR A 121 15.81 -14.24 6.28
CA THR A 121 16.08 -13.20 7.29
C THR A 121 16.78 -13.76 8.53
N GLN A 122 16.51 -15.03 8.88
CA GLN A 122 17.18 -15.72 9.99
C GLN A 122 18.68 -16.00 9.79
N ARG A 123 19.17 -16.01 8.54
CA ARG A 123 20.61 -16.19 8.24
C ARG A 123 21.37 -14.87 8.36
N GLU A 124 20.77 -13.78 7.89
CA GLU A 124 21.36 -12.43 7.92
C GLU A 124 21.44 -11.89 9.36
N ASP A 125 20.37 -12.00 10.13
CA ASP A 125 20.34 -11.57 11.54
C ASP A 125 21.34 -12.34 12.41
N MET A 126 21.53 -13.65 12.16
CA MET A 126 22.54 -14.45 12.86
C MET A 126 23.97 -14.03 12.53
N GLY A 127 24.20 -13.47 11.34
CA GLY A 127 25.50 -12.94 10.93
C GLY A 127 25.86 -11.67 11.68
N GLN A 128 24.90 -10.77 11.89
CA GLN A 128 25.08 -9.53 12.65
C GLN A 128 25.03 -9.73 14.17
N ALA A 129 24.08 -10.54 14.67
CA ALA A 129 23.96 -10.90 16.08
C ALA A 129 25.21 -11.59 16.64
N LYS A 130 25.85 -12.46 15.85
CA LYS A 130 27.12 -13.10 16.23
C LYS A 130 28.30 -12.13 16.35
N LYS A 131 28.25 -10.99 15.64
CA LYS A 131 29.33 -9.99 15.66
C LYS A 131 29.23 -9.07 16.88
N ASN A 132 28.03 -8.88 17.44
CA ASN A 132 27.76 -7.83 18.41
C ASN A 132 27.30 -8.33 19.80
N MET A 133 27.09 -9.64 20.01
CA MET A 133 26.57 -10.19 21.28
C MET A 133 27.46 -11.27 21.91
N GLY A 134 27.43 -11.34 23.23
CA GLY A 134 28.11 -12.37 24.03
C GLY A 134 27.54 -13.78 23.82
N LYS A 135 28.32 -14.81 24.14
CA LYS A 135 27.96 -16.23 23.93
C LYS A 135 26.64 -16.63 24.62
N ASP A 136 26.35 -16.06 25.78
CA ASP A 136 25.14 -16.38 26.56
C ASP A 136 23.88 -15.72 26.02
N GLU A 137 23.96 -14.47 25.56
CA GLU A 137 22.87 -13.82 24.83
C GLU A 137 22.57 -14.56 23.53
N LEU A 138 23.61 -14.98 22.80
CA LEU A 138 23.46 -15.77 21.59
C LEU A 138 22.80 -17.13 21.89
N ARG A 139 23.08 -17.75 23.04
CA ARG A 139 22.46 -19.00 23.48
C ARG A 139 20.98 -18.79 23.85
N ARG A 140 20.63 -17.69 24.53
CA ARG A 140 19.24 -17.30 24.82
C ARG A 140 18.46 -17.00 23.54
N LEU A 141 19.04 -16.26 22.60
CA LEU A 141 18.49 -15.99 21.27
C LEU A 141 18.22 -17.27 20.47
N LYS A 142 19.16 -18.22 20.47
CA LYS A 142 18.96 -19.54 19.85
C LYS A 142 17.83 -20.33 20.51
N LYS A 143 17.66 -20.24 21.83
CA LYS A 143 16.56 -20.89 22.57
C LYS A 143 15.21 -20.24 22.24
N LYS A 144 15.14 -18.91 22.20
CA LYS A 144 13.95 -18.14 21.77
C LYS A 144 13.58 -18.40 20.30
N ARG A 145 14.58 -18.58 19.43
CA ARG A 145 14.38 -18.94 18.02
C ARG A 145 13.66 -20.29 17.82
N LYS A 146 13.83 -21.26 18.74
CA LYS A 146 13.07 -22.52 18.69
C LYS A 146 11.57 -22.33 18.92
N GLN A 147 11.14 -21.21 19.53
CA GLN A 147 9.73 -20.91 19.80
C GLN A 147 8.99 -20.29 18.60
N GLY A 148 9.71 -19.94 17.52
CA GLY A 148 9.12 -19.35 16.31
C GLY A 148 8.89 -17.84 16.42
N VAL A 149 8.64 -17.21 15.27
CA VAL A 149 8.18 -15.83 15.18
C VAL A 149 6.65 -15.86 15.17
N ARG A 150 5.99 -14.98 15.91
CA ARG A 150 4.54 -14.91 16.00
C ARG A 150 3.99 -13.61 15.44
N TRP A 151 2.78 -13.71 14.91
CA TRP A 151 1.94 -12.57 14.61
C TRP A 151 1.16 -12.18 15.86
N ARG A 152 0.90 -10.89 16.03
CA ARG A 152 -0.08 -10.40 17.01
C ARG A 152 -1.48 -10.81 16.54
N GLY A 153 -2.36 -11.22 17.46
CA GLY A 153 -3.69 -11.75 17.10
C GLY A 153 -4.60 -10.75 16.38
N ASP A 154 -4.46 -9.46 16.71
CA ASP A 154 -5.17 -8.31 16.15
C ASP A 154 -4.30 -7.51 15.16
N MET A 155 -3.37 -8.16 14.46
CA MET A 155 -2.42 -7.44 13.59
C MET A 155 -3.12 -6.69 12.45
N ASP A 156 -4.18 -7.25 11.89
CA ASP A 156 -4.91 -6.64 10.79
C ASP A 156 -5.65 -5.37 11.24
N GLU A 157 -6.29 -5.40 12.41
CA GLU A 157 -6.92 -4.23 13.04
C GLU A 157 -5.89 -3.18 13.46
N PHE A 158 -4.75 -3.62 14.00
CA PHE A 158 -3.66 -2.73 14.38
C PHE A 158 -3.10 -1.98 13.16
N VAL A 159 -2.81 -2.70 12.08
CA VAL A 159 -2.35 -2.08 10.82
C VAL A 159 -3.39 -1.14 10.23
N LEU A 160 -4.67 -1.52 10.25
CA LEU A 160 -5.77 -0.65 9.82
C LEU A 160 -5.75 0.67 10.62
N GLY A 161 -5.67 0.56 11.95
CA GLY A 161 -5.62 1.71 12.85
C GLY A 161 -4.44 2.65 12.58
N LEU A 162 -3.27 2.08 12.22
CA LEU A 162 -2.10 2.87 11.82
C LEU A 162 -2.30 3.56 10.46
N LEU A 163 -2.82 2.86 9.45
CA LEU A 163 -3.08 3.47 8.13
C LEU A 163 -4.13 4.59 8.21
N GLN A 164 -5.20 4.38 8.99
CA GLN A 164 -6.19 5.42 9.28
C GLN A 164 -5.55 6.63 9.98
N SER A 165 -4.69 6.39 10.98
CA SER A 165 -3.95 7.46 11.65
C SER A 165 -3.02 8.22 10.70
N ALA A 166 -2.42 7.54 9.73
CA ALA A 166 -1.59 8.18 8.69
C ALA A 166 -2.41 9.11 7.81
N VAL A 167 -3.60 8.68 7.37
CA VAL A 167 -4.55 9.52 6.62
C VAL A 167 -4.96 10.74 7.43
N VAL A 168 -5.44 10.55 8.66
CA VAL A 168 -5.85 11.64 9.57
C VAL A 168 -4.72 12.64 9.76
N ARG A 169 -3.50 12.17 10.03
CA ARG A 169 -2.32 13.03 10.22
C ARG A 169 -1.99 13.82 8.95
N SER A 170 -2.06 13.18 7.78
CA SER A 170 -1.72 13.80 6.50
C SER A 170 -2.74 14.85 6.05
N LEU A 171 -4.03 14.66 6.36
CA LEU A 171 -5.10 15.61 6.00
C LEU A 171 -5.24 16.76 7.00
N ARG A 172 -4.92 16.53 8.28
CA ARG A 172 -5.12 17.49 9.37
C ARG A 172 -4.61 18.89 9.04
N TRP A 173 -3.38 19.02 8.54
CA TRP A 173 -2.81 20.33 8.25
C TRP A 173 -3.60 21.10 7.18
N GLY A 174 -3.97 20.43 6.09
CA GLY A 174 -4.72 21.04 4.99
C GLY A 174 -6.13 21.48 5.40
N LEU A 175 -6.78 20.72 6.28
CA LEU A 175 -8.11 21.04 6.80
C LEU A 175 -8.09 22.19 7.82
N GLN A 176 -7.04 22.28 8.65
CA GLN A 176 -6.88 23.35 9.63
C GLN A 176 -6.44 24.68 9.02
N HIS A 177 -5.90 24.68 7.80
CA HIS A 177 -5.38 25.86 7.12
C HIS A 177 -6.09 26.09 5.78
N PRO A 178 -7.40 26.41 5.78
CA PRO A 178 -8.18 26.56 4.55
C PRO A 178 -7.62 27.64 3.62
N LYS A 179 -6.97 28.68 4.18
CA LYS A 179 -6.30 29.75 3.42
C LYS A 179 -5.14 29.26 2.55
N ALA A 180 -4.58 28.07 2.83
CA ALA A 180 -3.54 27.46 2.00
C ALA A 180 -4.09 26.92 0.67
N GLY A 181 -5.42 26.84 0.51
CA GLY A 181 -6.07 26.41 -0.73
C GLY A 181 -5.82 24.94 -1.11
N LEU A 182 -5.33 24.12 -0.18
CA LEU A 182 -5.03 22.70 -0.43
C LEU A 182 -6.28 21.82 -0.43
N VAL A 183 -7.31 22.25 0.30
CA VAL A 183 -8.61 21.58 0.41
C VAL A 183 -9.68 22.64 0.21
N ALA A 184 -10.76 22.29 -0.49
CA ALA A 184 -11.89 23.18 -0.70
C ALA A 184 -13.22 22.41 -0.56
N PRO A 185 -14.30 23.06 -0.10
CA PRO A 185 -15.61 22.43 -0.01
C PRO A 185 -16.17 22.19 -1.42
N CYS A 186 -16.96 21.13 -1.58
CA CYS A 186 -17.60 20.78 -2.85
C CYS A 186 -18.97 20.14 -2.59
N ASP A 187 -19.94 20.95 -2.18
CA ASP A 187 -21.23 20.46 -1.66
C ASP A 187 -22.13 19.83 -2.72
N GLY A 188 -22.03 20.22 -4.00
CA GLY A 188 -22.75 19.55 -5.08
C GLY A 188 -22.11 18.24 -5.58
N GLY A 189 -21.13 17.71 -4.83
CA GLY A 189 -20.60 16.38 -5.09
C GLY A 189 -19.63 16.33 -6.27
N ALA A 190 -19.42 15.12 -6.81
CA ALA A 190 -18.50 14.89 -7.92
C ALA A 190 -18.86 15.65 -9.22
N LEU A 191 -20.12 16.09 -9.38
CA LEU A 191 -20.59 16.82 -10.56
C LEU A 191 -20.08 18.27 -10.58
N ASP A 192 -19.94 18.90 -9.41
CA ASP A 192 -19.50 20.29 -9.30
C ASP A 192 -17.98 20.45 -9.45
N VAL A 193 -17.25 19.33 -9.47
CA VAL A 193 -15.78 19.32 -9.49
C VAL A 193 -15.22 19.97 -10.76
N GLU A 194 -15.93 19.94 -11.89
CA GLU A 194 -15.47 20.55 -13.15
C GLU A 194 -15.20 22.06 -13.03
N SER A 195 -15.97 22.74 -12.17
CA SER A 195 -15.83 24.18 -11.90
C SER A 195 -14.57 24.52 -11.11
N MET A 196 -13.94 23.54 -10.47
CA MET A 196 -12.79 23.72 -9.59
C MET A 196 -11.48 23.46 -10.34
N ASP A 197 -10.47 24.29 -10.08
CA ASP A 197 -9.14 24.12 -10.66
C ASP A 197 -8.24 23.23 -9.80
N GLY A 198 -7.49 22.36 -10.48
CA GLY A 198 -6.43 21.56 -9.90
C GLY A 198 -6.93 20.51 -8.90
N VAL A 199 -8.03 19.81 -9.19
CA VAL A 199 -8.54 18.75 -8.30
C VAL A 199 -7.72 17.47 -8.47
N ALA A 200 -7.16 16.97 -7.37
CA ALA A 200 -6.39 15.72 -7.34
C ALA A 200 -7.24 14.52 -6.95
N CYS A 201 -8.08 14.67 -5.92
CA CYS A 201 -9.05 13.64 -5.52
C CYS A 201 -10.27 14.25 -4.82
N PHE A 202 -11.33 13.45 -4.77
CA PHE A 202 -12.60 13.79 -4.16
C PHE A 202 -12.82 12.99 -2.88
N LEU A 203 -13.25 13.63 -1.79
CA LEU A 203 -13.55 13.00 -0.51
C LEU A 203 -15.01 13.27 -0.11
N TYR A 204 -15.82 12.22 -0.09
CA TYR A 204 -17.13 12.25 0.55
C TYR A 204 -16.96 12.13 2.07
N LEU A 205 -17.70 12.97 2.80
CA LEU A 205 -17.77 12.91 4.27
C LEU A 205 -18.94 12.01 4.73
N GLU A 206 -19.65 11.42 3.79
CA GLU A 206 -20.72 10.42 3.99
C GLU A 206 -20.27 9.03 3.50
N THR A 207 -21.00 8.00 3.91
CA THR A 207 -20.81 6.60 3.47
C THR A 207 -21.19 6.43 1.99
N LEU A 208 -20.36 5.75 1.19
CA LEU A 208 -20.65 5.47 -0.23
C LEU A 208 -21.46 4.17 -0.44
N LYS A 209 -21.73 3.39 0.62
CA LYS A 209 -22.40 2.08 0.55
C LYS A 209 -23.74 2.07 -0.20
N SER A 210 -24.53 3.14 -0.11
CA SER A 210 -25.80 3.28 -0.84
C SER A 210 -25.63 3.23 -2.37
N TYR A 211 -24.58 3.86 -2.89
CA TYR A 211 -24.25 3.84 -4.33
C TYR A 211 -23.54 2.53 -4.74
N LEU A 212 -22.70 2.01 -3.84
CA LEU A 212 -21.97 0.75 -4.02
C LEU A 212 -22.89 -0.49 -4.07
N ASP A 213 -24.10 -0.45 -3.50
CA ASP A 213 -25.08 -1.54 -3.60
C ASP A 213 -25.69 -1.66 -5.01
N LEU A 214 -25.79 -0.55 -5.75
CA LEU A 214 -26.23 -0.53 -7.15
C LEU A 214 -25.12 -1.03 -8.08
N GLU A 215 -23.89 -0.55 -7.89
CA GLU A 215 -22.73 -1.05 -8.64
C GLU A 215 -22.40 -2.51 -8.27
N GLY A 216 -22.58 -2.92 -7.01
CA GLY A 216 -22.43 -4.31 -6.58
C GLY A 216 -23.40 -5.28 -7.26
N LYS A 217 -24.59 -4.82 -7.65
CA LYS A 217 -25.51 -5.59 -8.52
C LYS A 217 -24.96 -5.68 -9.95
N VAL A 218 -24.44 -4.58 -10.50
CA VAL A 218 -23.79 -4.56 -11.82
C VAL A 218 -22.58 -5.49 -11.85
N ASP A 219 -21.74 -5.48 -10.81
CA ASP A 219 -20.57 -6.34 -10.71
C ASP A 219 -20.90 -7.82 -10.50
N LYS A 220 -22.04 -8.15 -9.87
CA LYS A 220 -22.55 -9.53 -9.90
C LYS A 220 -22.83 -9.96 -11.33
N HIS A 221 -23.43 -9.11 -12.15
CA HIS A 221 -23.64 -9.40 -13.57
C HIS A 221 -22.34 -9.49 -14.36
N VAL A 222 -21.35 -8.63 -14.10
CA VAL A 222 -20.02 -8.69 -14.72
C VAL A 222 -19.26 -9.95 -14.29
N SER A 223 -19.32 -10.34 -13.01
CA SER A 223 -18.70 -11.58 -12.51
C SER A 223 -19.33 -12.80 -13.15
N LEU A 224 -20.65 -12.82 -13.36
CA LEU A 224 -21.34 -13.89 -14.08
C LEU A 224 -20.85 -13.98 -15.53
N ALA A 225 -20.65 -12.84 -16.20
CA ALA A 225 -20.07 -12.78 -17.54
C ALA A 225 -18.60 -13.27 -17.56
N GLN A 226 -17.82 -12.98 -16.52
CA GLN A 226 -16.45 -13.49 -16.38
C GLN A 226 -16.42 -15.01 -16.14
N THR A 227 -17.30 -15.56 -15.29
CA THR A 227 -17.41 -17.02 -15.09
C THR A 227 -17.78 -17.72 -16.39
N LEU A 228 -18.66 -17.13 -17.19
CA LEU A 228 -18.97 -17.61 -18.54
C LEU A 228 -17.75 -17.55 -19.45
N SER A 229 -16.98 -16.46 -19.42
CA SER A 229 -15.72 -16.32 -20.17
C SER A 229 -14.68 -17.36 -19.74
N GLU A 230 -14.55 -17.66 -18.45
CA GLU A 230 -13.67 -18.73 -17.94
C GLU A 230 -14.12 -20.12 -18.38
N MET A 231 -15.43 -20.37 -18.43
CA MET A 231 -15.97 -21.61 -19.00
C MET A 231 -15.63 -21.72 -20.49
N VAL A 232 -15.78 -20.64 -21.25
CA VAL A 232 -15.39 -20.57 -22.67
C VAL A 232 -13.89 -20.79 -22.84
N ASN A 233 -13.06 -20.14 -22.02
CA ASN A 233 -11.60 -20.33 -22.06
C ASN A 233 -11.20 -21.76 -21.68
N LYS A 234 -11.89 -22.41 -20.74
CA LYS A 234 -11.68 -23.83 -20.42
C LYS A 234 -12.02 -24.72 -21.61
N ILE A 235 -13.14 -24.47 -22.28
CA ILE A 235 -13.53 -25.16 -23.50
C ILE A 235 -12.44 -24.95 -24.58
N GLU A 236 -11.98 -23.72 -24.76
CA GLU A 236 -10.92 -23.39 -25.72
C GLU A 236 -9.58 -24.06 -25.38
N THR A 237 -9.17 -24.07 -24.10
CA THR A 237 -7.95 -24.78 -23.68
C THR A 237 -8.08 -26.28 -23.87
N ASN A 238 -9.25 -26.87 -23.65
CA ASN A 238 -9.48 -28.29 -23.92
C ASN A 238 -9.40 -28.58 -25.42
N ILE A 239 -9.90 -27.68 -26.26
CA ILE A 239 -9.75 -27.76 -27.73
C ILE A 239 -8.27 -27.62 -28.13
N ARG A 240 -7.50 -26.72 -27.52
CA ARG A 240 -6.06 -26.54 -27.79
C ARG A 240 -5.20 -27.72 -27.33
N VAL A 241 -5.53 -28.32 -26.19
CA VAL A 241 -4.89 -29.56 -25.68
C VAL A 241 -5.20 -30.74 -26.59
N TYR A 242 -6.43 -30.82 -27.12
CA TYR A 242 -6.80 -31.82 -28.13
C TYR A 242 -6.04 -31.63 -29.46
N ASN A 243 -5.53 -30.42 -29.72
CA ASN A 243 -4.81 -30.03 -30.94
C ASN A 243 -3.28 -29.93 -30.76
N ASP A 244 -2.72 -30.49 -29.67
CA ASP A 244 -1.27 -30.70 -29.46
C ASP A 244 -0.39 -29.44 -29.61
N LEU A 245 -0.88 -28.28 -29.16
CA LEU A 245 -0.09 -27.05 -29.06
C LEU A 245 0.54 -26.90 -27.67
N ASP A 246 1.51 -27.77 -27.35
CA ASP A 246 2.14 -27.76 -26.02
C ASP A 246 3.37 -26.82 -25.96
N ASN A 247 3.21 -25.70 -25.26
CA ASN A 247 4.28 -24.74 -24.98
C ASN A 247 5.01 -25.12 -23.69
N ASN A 248 6.10 -25.89 -23.86
CA ASN A 248 7.10 -26.14 -22.84
C ASN A 248 7.79 -24.85 -22.40
N GLY A 249 7.40 -24.32 -21.24
CA GLY A 249 8.07 -23.19 -20.59
C GLY A 249 7.84 -23.18 -19.10
N LEU A 250 8.88 -23.55 -18.33
CA LEU A 250 9.06 -23.44 -16.88
C LEU A 250 8.04 -22.53 -16.16
N ARG A 251 6.88 -23.08 -15.78
CA ARG A 251 5.93 -22.38 -14.94
C ARG A 251 6.47 -22.40 -13.51
N ARG A 252 6.85 -21.22 -13.00
CA ARG A 252 6.95 -21.01 -11.55
C ARG A 252 5.62 -21.49 -10.95
N LYS A 253 5.67 -22.42 -9.99
CA LYS A 253 4.45 -22.87 -9.31
C LYS A 253 3.72 -21.62 -8.79
N PRO A 254 2.45 -21.42 -9.15
CA PRO A 254 1.69 -20.29 -8.63
C PRO A 254 1.69 -20.37 -7.10
N PRO A 255 1.55 -19.23 -6.40
CA PRO A 255 1.44 -19.22 -4.96
C PRO A 255 0.38 -20.24 -4.53
N ALA A 256 0.66 -21.04 -3.50
CA ALA A 256 -0.30 -22.01 -2.95
C ALA A 256 -1.51 -21.36 -2.26
N MET A 257 -1.64 -20.04 -2.37
CA MET A 257 -2.69 -19.24 -1.78
C MET A 257 -3.88 -19.18 -2.74
N ARG A 258 -5.08 -19.05 -2.20
CA ARG A 258 -6.29 -18.93 -3.00
C ARG A 258 -6.19 -17.74 -3.97
N SER A 259 -6.65 -17.91 -5.21
CA SER A 259 -6.50 -16.90 -6.28
C SER A 259 -7.20 -15.58 -5.94
N ASP A 260 -8.31 -15.64 -5.21
CA ASP A 260 -9.06 -14.50 -4.68
C ASP A 260 -8.28 -13.69 -3.65
N LEU A 261 -7.29 -14.25 -2.98
CA LEU A 261 -6.38 -13.52 -2.07
C LEU A 261 -5.19 -12.90 -2.81
N CYS A 262 -4.74 -13.54 -3.89
CA CYS A 262 -3.68 -13.00 -4.73
C CYS A 262 -4.20 -11.84 -5.59
N ASN A 263 -5.42 -11.98 -6.12
CA ASN A 263 -6.07 -11.06 -7.03
C ASN A 263 -7.51 -10.72 -6.59
N PRO A 264 -7.74 -10.18 -5.38
CA PRO A 264 -9.06 -9.69 -5.00
C PRO A 264 -9.54 -8.64 -6.00
N PRO A 265 -10.86 -8.59 -6.25
CA PRO A 265 -11.46 -7.56 -7.10
C PRO A 265 -11.24 -6.18 -6.46
N ALA A 266 -10.25 -5.44 -6.97
CA ALA A 266 -9.96 -4.11 -6.47
C ALA A 266 -10.93 -3.10 -7.09
N ARG A 267 -11.64 -2.35 -6.25
CA ARG A 267 -12.53 -1.28 -6.67
C ARG A 267 -11.96 0.06 -6.26
N TYR A 268 -11.73 0.92 -7.24
CA TYR A 268 -11.32 2.30 -7.02
C TYR A 268 -12.41 3.20 -7.56
N PRO A 269 -13.33 3.68 -6.69
CA PRO A 269 -14.32 4.66 -7.11
C PRO A 269 -13.59 5.86 -7.72
N SER A 270 -14.09 6.31 -8.85
CA SER A 270 -13.44 7.36 -9.62
C SER A 270 -14.47 8.20 -10.35
N ALA A 271 -14.11 9.44 -10.66
CA ALA A 271 -14.98 10.39 -11.34
C ALA A 271 -14.24 11.01 -12.52
N PRO A 272 -14.95 11.31 -13.64
CA PRO A 272 -14.39 12.12 -14.71
C PRO A 272 -14.17 13.56 -14.20
N TYR A 273 -13.05 14.16 -14.61
CA TYR A 273 -12.71 15.56 -14.33
C TYR A 273 -11.82 16.09 -15.45
N ARG A 274 -12.32 17.06 -16.23
CA ARG A 274 -11.55 17.77 -17.29
C ARG A 274 -10.74 16.83 -18.20
N GLY A 275 -11.38 15.78 -18.70
CA GLY A 275 -10.76 14.82 -19.63
C GLY A 275 -9.81 13.80 -18.99
N ARG A 276 -9.76 13.71 -17.65
CA ARG A 276 -9.06 12.66 -16.91
C ARG A 276 -9.96 12.04 -15.85
N ILE A 277 -9.47 10.98 -15.21
CA ILE A 277 -10.16 10.29 -14.11
C ILE A 277 -9.45 10.64 -12.80
N ILE A 278 -10.23 11.04 -11.80
CA ILE A 278 -9.73 11.31 -10.43
C ILE A 278 -10.31 10.28 -9.45
N PRO A 279 -9.55 9.89 -8.40
CA PRO A 279 -10.08 9.00 -7.38
C PRO A 279 -11.11 9.69 -6.48
N VAL A 280 -12.08 8.89 -6.08
CA VAL A 280 -13.16 9.23 -5.15
C VAL A 280 -13.03 8.34 -3.93
N TYR A 281 -13.03 8.95 -2.75
CA TYR A 281 -12.92 8.26 -1.48
C TYR A 281 -14.12 8.60 -0.59
N SER A 282 -14.62 7.64 0.18
CA SER A 282 -15.46 7.94 1.36
C SER A 282 -14.56 8.02 2.57
N LEU A 283 -14.39 9.21 3.14
CA LEU A 283 -13.58 9.39 4.33
C LEU A 283 -14.23 8.66 5.52
N MET A 284 -15.55 8.67 5.61
CA MET A 284 -16.31 7.93 6.62
C MET A 284 -16.04 6.42 6.55
N ASP A 285 -16.09 5.81 5.36
CA ASP A 285 -15.84 4.37 5.20
C ASP A 285 -14.36 4.01 5.43
N LEU A 286 -13.43 4.90 5.07
CA LEU A 286 -12.00 4.64 5.20
C LEU A 286 -11.49 4.79 6.64
N VAL A 287 -11.78 5.92 7.31
CA VAL A 287 -11.22 6.22 8.64
C VAL A 287 -12.18 5.95 9.79
N GLY A 288 -13.47 5.76 9.51
CA GLY A 288 -14.51 5.63 10.51
C GLY A 288 -15.07 6.97 10.98
N GLU A 289 -16.32 6.97 11.42
CA GLU A 289 -17.07 8.17 11.79
C GLU A 289 -16.41 8.98 12.92
N GLU A 290 -15.96 8.31 13.99
CA GLU A 290 -15.35 8.98 15.14
C GLU A 290 -14.09 9.77 14.76
N LYS A 291 -13.17 9.13 14.02
CA LYS A 291 -11.92 9.76 13.56
C LYS A 291 -12.20 10.88 12.56
N MET A 292 -13.17 10.70 11.68
CA MET A 292 -13.58 11.71 10.72
C MET A 292 -14.16 12.94 11.43
N ARG A 293 -15.11 12.77 12.35
CA ARG A 293 -15.69 13.87 13.14
C ARG A 293 -14.61 14.59 13.93
N SER A 294 -13.70 13.87 14.60
CA SER A 294 -12.56 14.49 15.30
C SER A 294 -11.60 15.23 14.37
N LEU A 295 -11.49 14.85 13.10
CA LEU A 295 -10.63 15.51 12.12
C LEU A 295 -11.25 16.81 11.59
N LEU A 296 -12.57 16.84 11.46
CA LEU A 296 -13.32 17.99 10.93
C LEU A 296 -13.76 18.99 11.99
N LYS A 297 -13.82 18.58 13.26
CA LYS A 297 -14.19 19.45 14.38
C LYS A 297 -13.36 20.73 14.40
N ASP A 298 -14.03 21.85 14.62
CA ASP A 298 -13.42 23.19 14.69
C ASP A 298 -12.78 23.63 13.35
N THR A 299 -13.17 23.01 12.23
CA THR A 299 -12.76 23.41 10.88
C THR A 299 -13.93 23.97 10.08
N THR A 300 -13.65 24.68 8.99
CA THR A 300 -14.69 25.18 8.07
C THR A 300 -15.42 24.08 7.29
N PHE A 301 -15.03 22.81 7.48
CA PHE A 301 -15.55 21.65 6.76
C PHE A 301 -16.41 20.76 7.66
N GLU A 302 -16.73 21.18 8.88
CA GLU A 302 -17.49 20.37 9.85
C GLU A 302 -18.87 19.95 9.32
N ASP A 303 -19.55 20.86 8.63
CA ASP A 303 -20.88 20.63 8.02
C ASP A 303 -20.81 20.34 6.50
N ALA A 304 -19.61 20.25 5.93
CA ALA A 304 -19.47 19.99 4.50
C ALA A 304 -19.89 18.54 4.18
N ARG A 305 -20.55 18.35 3.03
CA ARG A 305 -20.91 16.99 2.58
C ARG A 305 -19.74 16.30 1.88
N ALA A 306 -18.94 17.09 1.18
CA ALA A 306 -17.75 16.63 0.50
C ALA A 306 -16.71 17.73 0.35
N ILE A 307 -15.48 17.30 0.17
CA ILE A 307 -14.32 18.16 0.00
C ILE A 307 -13.46 17.65 -1.16
N VAL A 308 -12.79 18.56 -1.83
CA VAL A 308 -11.77 18.24 -2.83
C VAL A 308 -10.39 18.49 -2.27
N VAL A 309 -9.46 17.59 -2.56
CA VAL A 309 -8.04 17.79 -2.31
C VAL A 309 -7.41 18.29 -3.60
N LYS A 310 -6.76 19.45 -3.55
CA LYS A 310 -6.11 20.03 -4.72
C LYS A 310 -4.76 19.39 -5.00
N GLU A 311 -4.31 19.49 -6.25
CA GLU A 311 -3.00 19.07 -6.68
C GLU A 311 -1.91 19.92 -6.04
N GLY A 312 -0.87 19.25 -5.56
CA GLY A 312 0.31 19.92 -5.06
C GLY A 312 1.20 19.00 -4.27
N ASN A 313 2.47 19.38 -4.14
CA ASN A 313 3.46 18.63 -3.37
C ASN A 313 3.03 18.41 -1.90
N LEU A 314 2.32 19.38 -1.32
CA LEU A 314 1.85 19.31 0.07
C LEU A 314 0.70 18.32 0.27
N THR A 315 -0.12 18.09 -0.77
CA THR A 315 -1.25 17.16 -0.70
C THR A 315 -0.90 15.76 -1.18
N THR A 316 0.22 15.58 -1.90
CA THR A 316 0.61 14.26 -2.42
C THR A 316 0.79 13.23 -1.30
N ASN A 317 1.30 13.62 -0.13
CA ASN A 317 1.44 12.69 0.99
C ASN A 317 0.06 12.22 1.51
N ALA A 318 -0.94 13.11 1.51
CA ALA A 318 -2.30 12.74 1.88
C ALA A 318 -2.95 11.82 0.85
N GLN A 319 -2.77 12.12 -0.44
CA GLN A 319 -3.24 11.26 -1.53
C GLN A 319 -2.60 9.86 -1.47
N MET A 320 -1.29 9.79 -1.18
CA MET A 320 -0.57 8.52 -0.99
C MET A 320 -1.07 7.74 0.23
N ALA A 321 -1.39 8.43 1.34
CA ALA A 321 -1.95 7.79 2.52
C ALA A 321 -3.36 7.22 2.25
N LEU A 322 -4.22 8.00 1.57
CA LEU A 322 -5.56 7.57 1.16
C LEU A 322 -5.51 6.35 0.24
N LEU A 323 -4.67 6.40 -0.80
CA LEU A 323 -4.47 5.28 -1.72
C LEU A 323 -3.99 4.03 -0.98
N ARG A 324 -3.06 4.17 -0.02
CA ARG A 324 -2.54 3.04 0.75
C ARG A 324 -3.58 2.44 1.68
N LEU A 325 -4.43 3.27 2.30
CA LEU A 325 -5.52 2.80 3.16
C LEU A 325 -6.61 2.10 2.33
N GLN A 326 -6.99 2.67 1.18
CA GLN A 326 -7.94 2.04 0.27
C GLN A 326 -7.42 0.69 -0.24
N GLU A 327 -6.14 0.62 -0.65
CA GLU A 327 -5.50 -0.63 -1.05
C GLU A 327 -5.54 -1.69 0.05
N TYR A 328 -5.44 -1.26 1.31
CA TYR A 328 -5.48 -2.17 2.44
C TYR A 328 -6.87 -2.73 2.71
N ILE A 329 -7.91 -1.93 2.53
CA ILE A 329 -9.29 -2.32 2.80
C ILE A 329 -9.85 -3.21 1.67
N ASN A 330 -9.40 -2.99 0.43
CA ASN A 330 -9.77 -3.78 -0.75
C ASN A 330 -9.16 -5.19 -0.75
#